data_AF-A0A8S3EEQ2-F1
#
_entry.id   AF-A0A8S3EEQ2-F1
#
_cell.length_a   1.000
_cell.length_b   1.000
_cell.length_c   1.000
_cell.angle_alpha   90.00
_cell.angle_beta   90.00
_cell.angle_gamma   90.00
#
_symmetry.space_group_name_H-M   'P 1'
#
loop_
_entity.id
_entity.type
_entity.pdbx_description
1 polymer ?
#
loop_
_entity_poly.entity_id
_entity_poly.type
_entity_poly.pdbx_seq_one_letter_code
_entity_poly.pdbx_strand_id
1 'polypeptide(L)'
;MNLQQNTFVDTAYHGSKFVRDWLLKFTNGKLEVKYDHIFPALIEGLIFEGRNEPRAAVDEIIRVLNSSKDDSLKVGEHKRMNNLQDCCIKLYTKQCFLFRLVSTALRDDDRPKLDTLGPYCYIVYSCIGRPMNNRRLLQKLNRKKSKTKTVYRGDYAPRKMIEEYRQAVGQKDKYFKWLPFVSTSMDRL
;
A
#
# COMPACT_ATOMS: atom_id res chain seq x y z
N MET A 1 -13.22 28.07 26.75
CA MET A 1 -11.85 27.73 26.32
C MET A 1 -11.90 26.31 25.80
N ASN A 2 -12.12 26.15 24.49
CA ASN A 2 -12.59 24.89 23.92
C ASN A 2 -11.44 23.92 23.67
N LEU A 3 -11.69 22.67 24.09
CA LEU A 3 -10.83 21.51 23.97
C LEU A 3 -10.37 21.32 22.51
N GLN A 4 -9.06 21.28 22.33
CA GLN A 4 -8.42 20.58 21.21
C GLN A 4 -8.90 19.13 21.23
N GLN A 5 -9.97 18.83 20.50
CA GLN A 5 -10.33 17.47 20.17
C GLN A 5 -9.23 16.92 19.26
N ASN A 6 -8.33 16.16 19.88
CA ASN A 6 -7.40 15.24 19.26
C ASN A 6 -8.14 14.40 18.20
N THR A 7 -8.11 14.84 16.94
CA THR A 7 -8.38 13.98 15.79
C THR A 7 -7.17 13.09 15.52
N PHE A 8 -6.75 12.33 16.54
CA PHE A 8 -5.93 11.13 16.38
C PHE A 8 -6.88 9.97 16.07
N VAL A 9 -7.66 10.14 14.99
CA VAL A 9 -8.20 8.96 14.32
C VAL A 9 -6.96 8.30 13.74
N ASP A 10 -6.56 7.19 14.32
CA ASP A 10 -5.64 6.24 13.72
C ASP A 10 -6.28 5.80 12.40
N THR A 11 -6.10 6.63 11.37
CA THR A 11 -6.65 6.37 10.05
C THR A 11 -6.07 5.03 9.64
N ALA A 12 -6.89 4.15 9.09
CA ALA A 12 -6.58 2.78 8.66
C ALA A 12 -5.38 2.62 7.68
N TYR A 13 -4.58 3.66 7.49
CA TYR A 13 -3.37 3.76 6.68
C TYR A 13 -2.09 3.79 7.53
N HIS A 14 -2.18 3.43 8.83
CA HIS A 14 -1.05 3.36 9.77
C HIS A 14 -0.14 4.60 9.69
N GLY A 15 -0.70 5.80 9.54
CA GLY A 15 0.05 7.06 9.54
C GLY A 15 0.97 7.32 8.34
N SER A 16 0.74 6.72 7.18
CA SER A 16 1.37 7.19 5.92
C SER A 16 0.75 8.53 5.50
N LYS A 17 1.49 9.63 5.70
CA LYS A 17 1.08 10.98 5.26
C LYS A 17 0.84 11.01 3.76
N PHE A 18 1.72 10.36 2.99
CA PHE A 18 1.59 10.23 1.53
C PHE A 18 0.20 9.74 1.09
N VAL A 19 -0.26 8.60 1.62
CA VAL A 19 -1.56 8.03 1.22
C VAL A 19 -2.73 8.87 1.70
N ARG A 20 -2.65 9.39 2.92
CA ARG A 20 -3.69 10.26 3.49
C ARG A 20 -3.84 11.55 2.67
N ASP A 21 -2.73 12.19 2.35
CA ASP A 21 -2.73 13.47 1.66
C ASP A 21 -3.20 13.28 0.20
N TRP A 22 -2.82 12.17 -0.46
CA TRP A 22 -3.41 11.79 -1.74
C TRP A 22 -4.93 11.58 -1.64
N LEU A 23 -5.40 10.83 -0.64
CA LEU A 23 -6.83 10.55 -0.49
C LEU A 23 -7.65 11.84 -0.30
N LEU A 24 -7.15 12.77 0.52
CA LEU A 24 -7.78 14.07 0.73
C LEU A 24 -7.84 14.88 -0.57
N LYS A 25 -6.73 14.94 -1.32
CA LYS A 25 -6.66 15.60 -2.62
C LYS A 25 -7.60 14.96 -3.64
N PHE A 26 -7.57 13.65 -3.78
CA PHE A 26 -8.32 12.89 -4.79
C PHE A 26 -9.84 12.96 -4.56
N THR A 27 -10.27 12.96 -3.29
CA THR A 27 -11.71 12.95 -2.94
C THR A 27 -12.28 14.34 -2.66
N ASN A 28 -11.46 15.40 -2.79
CA ASN A 28 -11.81 16.74 -2.32
C ASN A 28 -12.36 16.72 -0.88
N GLY A 29 -11.75 15.91 -0.01
CA GLY A 29 -12.14 15.74 1.40
C GLY A 29 -13.36 14.85 1.68
N LYS A 30 -14.02 14.27 0.66
CA LYS A 30 -15.20 13.40 0.86
C LYS A 30 -14.86 11.98 1.32
N LEU A 31 -13.59 11.57 1.22
CA LEU A 31 -13.02 10.27 1.65
C LEU A 31 -13.66 9.01 1.04
N GLU A 32 -14.55 9.14 0.05
CA GLU A 32 -15.12 8.02 -0.72
C GLU A 32 -14.40 7.85 -2.05
N VAL A 33 -13.94 6.63 -2.34
CA VAL A 33 -13.21 6.29 -3.56
C VAL A 33 -13.97 5.20 -4.32
N LYS A 34 -14.40 5.52 -5.54
CA LYS A 34 -15.13 4.63 -6.44
C LYS A 34 -14.21 3.98 -7.45
N TYR A 35 -14.53 2.75 -7.88
CA TYR A 35 -13.72 2.01 -8.85
C TYR A 35 -13.50 2.82 -10.14
N ASP A 36 -14.56 3.39 -10.69
CA ASP A 36 -14.52 4.06 -11.99
C ASP A 36 -13.68 5.34 -11.99
N HIS A 37 -13.39 5.91 -10.81
CA HIS A 37 -12.50 7.05 -10.67
C HIS A 37 -11.06 6.63 -10.40
N ILE A 38 -10.84 5.66 -9.51
CA ILE A 38 -9.47 5.26 -9.14
C ILE A 38 -8.79 4.42 -10.21
N PHE A 39 -9.53 3.58 -10.94
CA PHE A 39 -8.94 2.68 -11.92
C PHE A 39 -8.24 3.43 -13.07
N PRO A 40 -8.85 4.43 -13.74
CA PRO A 40 -8.15 5.22 -14.75
C PRO A 40 -6.91 5.95 -14.19
N ALA A 41 -7.05 6.61 -13.03
CA ALA A 41 -5.95 7.32 -12.39
C ALA A 41 -4.77 6.39 -12.05
N LEU A 42 -5.07 5.16 -11.60
CA LEU A 42 -4.08 4.13 -11.38
C LEU A 42 -3.34 3.77 -12.67
N ILE A 43 -4.06 3.50 -13.75
CA ILE A 43 -3.48 3.11 -15.03
C ILE A 43 -2.56 4.21 -15.57
N GLU A 44 -3.05 5.45 -15.60
CA GLU A 44 -2.28 6.61 -16.06
C GLU A 44 -1.02 6.83 -15.23
N GLY A 45 -1.14 6.75 -13.91
CA GLY A 45 -0.02 6.89 -12.99
C GLY A 45 1.06 5.82 -13.21
N LEU A 46 0.67 4.55 -13.38
CA LEU A 46 1.61 3.47 -13.64
C LEU A 46 2.29 3.56 -15.01
N ILE A 47 1.59 4.01 -16.04
CA ILE A 47 2.18 4.28 -17.36
C ILE A 47 3.21 5.41 -17.25
N PHE A 48 2.88 6.50 -16.57
CA PHE A 48 3.77 7.64 -16.41
C PHE A 48 5.05 7.28 -15.66
N GLU A 49 4.93 6.50 -14.59
CA GLU A 49 6.06 6.06 -13.78
C GLU A 49 6.91 4.98 -14.48
N GLY A 50 6.26 4.12 -15.27
CA GLY A 50 6.92 3.09 -16.07
C GLY A 50 7.59 3.59 -17.36
N ARG A 51 7.58 4.91 -17.65
CA ARG A 51 8.07 5.45 -18.93
C ARG A 51 9.54 5.13 -19.27
N ASN A 52 10.35 4.86 -18.24
CA ASN A 52 11.77 4.51 -18.39
C ASN A 52 12.02 3.00 -18.31
N GLU A 53 10.97 2.20 -18.08
CA GLU A 53 11.05 0.75 -18.00
C GLU A 53 10.84 0.13 -19.39
N PRO A 54 11.25 -1.14 -19.60
CA PRO A 54 10.93 -1.83 -20.84
C PRO A 54 9.43 -1.82 -21.10
N ARG A 55 9.02 -1.40 -22.30
CA ARG A 55 7.61 -1.29 -22.68
C ARG A 55 6.81 -2.56 -22.40
N ALA A 56 7.40 -3.72 -22.69
CA ALA A 56 6.79 -5.03 -22.41
C ALA A 56 6.47 -5.25 -20.91
N ALA A 57 7.28 -4.72 -19.99
CA ALA A 57 7.05 -4.83 -18.55
C ALA A 57 5.86 -3.96 -18.11
N VAL A 58 5.73 -2.75 -18.68
CA VAL A 58 4.58 -1.86 -18.43
C VAL A 58 3.31 -2.45 -19.03
N ASP A 59 3.35 -2.90 -20.28
CA ASP A 59 2.21 -3.51 -20.97
C ASP A 59 1.69 -4.74 -20.22
N GLU A 60 2.58 -5.56 -19.66
CA GLU A 60 2.21 -6.69 -18.81
C GLU A 60 1.47 -6.28 -17.54
N ILE A 61 1.91 -5.21 -16.86
CA ILE A 61 1.23 -4.68 -15.68
C ILE A 61 -0.18 -4.20 -16.06
N ILE A 62 -0.29 -3.44 -17.15
CA ILE A 62 -1.56 -2.91 -17.63
C ILE A 62 -2.50 -4.04 -18.06
N ARG A 63 -1.98 -5.09 -18.72
CA ARG A 63 -2.74 -6.29 -19.08
C ARG A 63 -3.33 -6.98 -17.86
N VAL A 64 -2.53 -7.19 -16.80
CA VAL A 64 -2.99 -7.79 -15.54
C VAL A 64 -4.07 -6.93 -14.89
N LEU A 65 -3.93 -5.61 -14.87
CA LEU A 65 -4.95 -4.71 -14.32
C LEU A 65 -6.23 -4.71 -15.17
N ASN A 66 -6.14 -4.67 -16.49
CA ASN A 66 -7.30 -4.71 -17.39
C ASN A 66 -8.05 -6.04 -17.32
N SER A 67 -7.37 -7.17 -17.12
CA SER A 67 -8.09 -8.45 -16.90
C SER A 67 -9.00 -8.41 -15.65
N SER A 68 -8.71 -7.56 -14.67
CA SER A 68 -9.58 -7.37 -13.51
C SER A 68 -10.85 -6.57 -13.81
N LYS A 69 -10.84 -5.79 -14.91
CA LYS A 69 -11.95 -4.96 -15.37
C LYS A 69 -13.01 -5.81 -16.08
N ASP A 70 -12.57 -6.73 -16.94
CA ASP A 70 -13.47 -7.54 -17.79
C ASP A 70 -14.31 -8.54 -16.99
N ASP A 71 -13.76 -9.12 -15.93
CA ASP A 71 -14.49 -9.99 -14.99
C ASP A 71 -15.55 -9.26 -14.15
N SER A 72 -15.60 -7.93 -14.24
CA SER A 72 -16.23 -7.05 -13.25
C SER A 72 -17.43 -6.26 -13.77
N LEU A 73 -17.65 -6.22 -15.09
CA LEU A 73 -18.71 -5.43 -15.75
C LEU A 73 -20.15 -5.88 -15.37
N LYS A 74 -20.32 -7.08 -14.83
CA LYS A 74 -21.62 -7.60 -14.33
C LYS A 74 -21.73 -7.65 -12.80
N VAL A 75 -20.80 -6.99 -12.10
CA VAL A 75 -20.59 -7.23 -10.67
C VAL A 75 -20.60 -5.92 -9.89
N GLY A 76 -21.23 -5.92 -8.70
CA GLY A 76 -21.30 -4.73 -7.84
C GLY A 76 -19.93 -4.13 -7.48
N GLU A 77 -19.90 -2.81 -7.29
CA GLU A 77 -18.71 -1.98 -7.06
C GLU A 77 -17.72 -2.58 -6.07
N HIS A 78 -18.21 -3.11 -4.95
CA HIS A 78 -17.39 -3.73 -3.92
C HIS A 78 -16.51 -4.88 -4.45
N LYS A 79 -17.05 -5.75 -5.31
CA LYS A 79 -16.29 -6.87 -5.87
C LYS A 79 -15.30 -6.40 -6.94
N ARG A 80 -15.64 -5.35 -7.71
CA ARG A 80 -14.69 -4.72 -8.65
C ARG A 80 -13.47 -4.17 -7.91
N MET A 81 -13.70 -3.47 -6.80
CA MET A 81 -12.63 -2.95 -5.93
C MET A 81 -11.79 -4.08 -5.32
N ASN A 82 -12.41 -5.16 -4.83
CA ASN A 82 -11.67 -6.31 -4.29
C ASN A 82 -10.79 -6.98 -5.36
N ASN A 83 -11.29 -7.16 -6.58
CA ASN A 83 -10.48 -7.71 -7.68
C ASN A 83 -9.28 -6.82 -8.00
N LEU A 84 -9.49 -5.50 -8.02
CA LEU A 84 -8.42 -4.53 -8.24
C LEU A 84 -7.34 -4.59 -7.14
N GLN A 85 -7.77 -4.70 -5.88
CA GLN A 85 -6.87 -4.89 -4.73
C GLN A 85 -6.02 -6.16 -4.88
N ASP A 86 -6.65 -7.28 -5.22
CA ASP A 86 -5.96 -8.56 -5.44
C ASP A 86 -4.90 -8.45 -6.54
N CYS A 87 -5.21 -7.78 -7.65
CA CYS A 87 -4.24 -7.55 -8.72
C CYS A 87 -3.07 -6.67 -8.26
N CYS A 88 -3.33 -5.56 -7.57
CA CYS A 88 -2.27 -4.66 -7.09
C CYS A 88 -1.33 -5.36 -6.10
N ILE A 89 -1.84 -6.23 -5.23
CA ILE A 89 -0.99 -6.99 -4.30
C ILE A 89 -0.10 -7.98 -5.05
N LYS A 90 -0.69 -8.76 -5.99
CA LYS A 90 0.08 -9.69 -6.81
C LYS A 90 1.20 -8.98 -7.55
N LEU A 91 0.90 -7.81 -8.13
CA LEU A 91 1.88 -6.97 -8.81
C LEU A 91 2.98 -6.47 -7.87
N TYR A 92 2.63 -6.04 -6.65
CA TYR A 92 3.61 -5.61 -5.64
C TYR A 92 4.58 -6.73 -5.25
N THR A 93 4.11 -7.98 -5.24
CA THR A 93 4.93 -9.17 -4.94
C THR A 93 5.64 -9.77 -6.15
N LYS A 94 5.34 -9.30 -7.37
CA LYS A 94 5.99 -9.77 -8.60
C LYS A 94 7.37 -9.12 -8.72
N GLN A 95 8.30 -9.81 -9.36
CA GLN A 95 9.61 -9.25 -9.72
C GLN A 95 9.45 -8.21 -10.84
N CYS A 96 8.99 -7.02 -10.49
CA CYS A 96 8.82 -5.88 -11.38
C CYS A 96 9.24 -4.59 -10.67
N PHE A 97 9.31 -3.48 -11.41
CA PHE A 97 9.78 -2.20 -10.89
C PHE A 97 8.89 -1.62 -9.77
N LEU A 98 7.61 -2.01 -9.72
CA LEU A 98 6.61 -1.43 -8.81
C LEU A 98 7.03 -1.52 -7.34
N PHE A 99 7.57 -2.67 -6.91
CA PHE A 99 8.02 -2.84 -5.52
C PHE A 99 9.03 -1.77 -5.10
N ARG A 100 10.07 -1.58 -5.93
CA ARG A 100 11.16 -0.63 -5.65
C ARG A 100 10.65 0.80 -5.70
N LEU A 101 9.84 1.09 -6.71
CA LEU A 101 9.30 2.41 -6.94
C LEU A 101 8.38 2.87 -5.80
N VAL A 102 7.41 2.03 -5.41
CA VAL A 102 6.47 2.31 -4.32
C VAL A 102 7.19 2.37 -2.98
N SER A 103 8.14 1.46 -2.72
CA SER A 103 8.91 1.47 -1.48
C SER A 103 9.73 2.75 -1.34
N THR A 104 10.35 3.22 -2.42
CA THR A 104 11.14 4.45 -2.44
C THR A 104 10.24 5.67 -2.22
N ALA A 105 9.13 5.77 -2.96
CA ALA A 105 8.19 6.89 -2.84
C ALA A 105 7.61 7.02 -1.41
N LEU A 106 7.26 5.91 -0.78
CA LEU A 106 6.73 5.89 0.59
C LEU A 106 7.80 6.16 1.66
N ARG A 107 9.03 5.66 1.45
CA ARG A 107 10.14 5.88 2.39
C ARG A 107 10.61 7.33 2.37
N ASP A 108 10.73 7.89 1.19
CA ASP A 108 11.32 9.21 0.97
C ASP A 108 10.25 10.32 0.92
N ASP A 109 8.97 9.96 1.10
CA ASP A 109 7.80 10.85 1.05
C ASP A 109 7.77 11.71 -0.23
N ASP A 110 8.00 11.05 -1.37
CA ASP A 110 8.24 11.68 -2.69
C ASP A 110 6.99 12.38 -3.25
N ARG A 111 6.75 13.61 -2.78
CA ARG A 111 5.54 14.40 -3.09
C ARG A 111 5.25 14.58 -4.59
N PRO A 112 6.24 14.77 -5.48
CA PRO A 112 6.01 14.73 -6.92
C PRO A 112 5.30 13.48 -7.44
N LYS A 113 5.49 12.32 -6.81
CA LYS A 113 4.84 11.04 -7.18
C LYS A 113 3.47 10.84 -6.55
N LEU A 114 2.97 11.82 -5.78
CA LEU A 114 1.70 11.70 -5.07
C LEU A 114 0.55 11.40 -6.03
N ASP A 115 0.48 12.09 -7.16
CA ASP A 115 -0.63 11.93 -8.12
C ASP A 115 -0.51 10.65 -8.95
N THR A 116 0.71 10.16 -9.16
CA THR A 116 1.00 9.02 -10.04
C THR A 116 1.00 7.69 -9.29
N LEU A 117 1.52 7.66 -8.06
CA LEU A 117 1.60 6.45 -7.22
C LEU A 117 0.59 6.42 -6.09
N GLY A 118 -0.03 7.56 -5.75
CA GLY A 118 -1.07 7.65 -4.74
C GLY A 118 -2.21 6.64 -4.92
N PRO A 119 -2.79 6.46 -6.13
CA PRO A 119 -3.84 5.48 -6.36
C PRO A 119 -3.39 4.05 -6.03
N TYR A 120 -2.20 3.65 -6.49
CA TYR A 120 -1.65 2.32 -6.23
C TYR A 120 -1.39 2.10 -4.73
N CYS A 121 -0.74 3.07 -4.08
CA CYS A 121 -0.45 3.01 -2.66
C CYS A 121 -1.74 2.90 -1.85
N TYR A 122 -2.75 3.73 -2.14
CA TYR A 122 -4.06 3.66 -1.51
C TYR A 122 -4.69 2.27 -1.64
N ILE A 123 -4.70 1.69 -2.84
CA ILE A 123 -5.29 0.36 -3.06
C ILE A 123 -4.59 -0.70 -2.20
N VAL A 124 -3.26 -0.74 -2.21
CA VAL A 124 -2.49 -1.72 -1.42
C VAL A 124 -2.69 -1.49 0.08
N TYR A 125 -2.62 -0.24 0.57
CA TYR A 125 -2.89 0.06 1.98
C TYR A 125 -4.33 -0.27 2.39
N SER A 126 -5.31 -0.02 1.53
CA SER A 126 -6.71 -0.33 1.81
C SER A 126 -6.97 -1.83 1.95
N CYS A 127 -6.08 -2.67 1.42
CA CYS A 127 -6.12 -4.10 1.61
C CYS A 127 -5.46 -4.53 2.93
N ILE A 128 -4.30 -3.94 3.27
CA ILE A 128 -3.49 -4.35 4.42
C ILE A 128 -4.00 -3.73 5.73
N GLY A 129 -4.50 -2.49 5.70
CA GLY A 129 -4.82 -1.68 6.87
C GLY A 129 -6.29 -1.64 7.30
N ARG A 130 -7.22 -2.29 6.57
CA ARG A 130 -8.64 -2.30 6.98
C ARG A 130 -8.88 -3.24 8.18
N PRO A 131 -9.55 -2.78 9.25
CA PRO A 131 -10.13 -3.69 10.22
C PRO A 131 -11.22 -4.57 9.58
N MET A 132 -10.89 -5.85 9.45
CA MET A 132 -11.74 -7.02 9.70
C MET A 132 -13.03 -7.32 8.92
N ASN A 133 -13.41 -6.62 7.84
CA ASN A 133 -14.64 -6.99 7.09
C ASN A 133 -14.45 -7.75 5.76
N ASN A 134 -13.24 -7.80 5.19
CA ASN A 134 -13.01 -8.54 3.93
C ASN A 134 -12.66 -10.03 4.21
N ARG A 135 -13.69 -10.87 4.40
CA ARG A 135 -13.56 -12.30 4.76
C ARG A 135 -12.79 -13.16 3.75
N ARG A 136 -12.72 -12.80 2.46
CA ARG A 136 -12.16 -13.69 1.42
C ARG A 136 -10.62 -13.69 1.34
N LEU A 137 -9.96 -12.54 1.44
CA LEU A 137 -8.49 -12.49 1.50
C LEU A 137 -7.98 -13.11 2.82
N LEU A 138 -8.72 -12.88 3.91
CA LEU A 138 -8.46 -13.46 5.23
C LEU A 138 -8.75 -14.97 5.33
N GLN A 139 -9.62 -15.52 4.50
CA GLN A 139 -9.83 -16.98 4.41
C GLN A 139 -8.65 -17.67 3.75
N LYS A 140 -8.02 -17.06 2.73
CA LYS A 140 -6.72 -17.53 2.21
C LYS A 140 -5.58 -17.36 3.21
N LEU A 141 -5.66 -16.35 4.09
CA LEU A 141 -4.66 -16.07 5.14
C LEU A 141 -4.96 -16.75 6.50
N ASN A 142 -5.88 -17.72 6.55
CA ASN A 142 -6.18 -18.56 7.73
C ASN A 142 -6.29 -17.77 9.06
N ARG A 143 -7.46 -17.16 9.31
CA ARG A 143 -7.86 -16.63 10.63
C ARG A 143 -7.84 -17.72 11.71
N LYS A 144 -6.71 -17.88 12.39
CA LYS A 144 -6.70 -17.97 13.87
C LYS A 144 -6.31 -16.57 14.38
N LYS A 145 -6.79 -16.19 15.56
CA LYS A 145 -6.50 -14.93 16.31
C LYS A 145 -5.19 -14.28 15.87
N SER A 146 -5.14 -12.95 15.72
CA SER A 146 -3.88 -12.18 15.57
C SER A 146 -2.83 -12.77 16.51
N LYS A 147 -1.93 -13.58 15.96
CA LYS A 147 -0.88 -14.27 16.70
C LYS A 147 0.37 -13.50 16.41
N THR A 148 1.04 -13.04 17.45
CA THR A 148 2.42 -12.60 17.34
C THR A 148 3.21 -13.75 16.72
N LYS A 149 3.84 -13.48 15.59
CA LYS A 149 4.72 -14.42 14.90
C LYS A 149 6.09 -13.79 14.78
N THR A 150 7.11 -14.58 15.02
CA THR A 150 8.48 -14.21 14.64
C THR A 150 8.59 -14.31 13.14
N VAL A 151 9.05 -13.25 12.52
CA VAL A 151 9.33 -13.14 11.09
C VAL A 151 10.72 -12.56 10.89
N TYR A 152 11.33 -12.87 9.76
CA TYR A 152 12.67 -12.45 9.39
C TYR A 152 12.63 -11.56 8.17
N ARG A 153 13.56 -10.61 8.13
CA ARG A 153 13.80 -9.75 6.97
C ARG A 153 15.30 -9.61 6.80
N GLY A 154 15.78 -9.97 5.60
CA GLY A 154 17.07 -9.52 5.14
C GLY A 154 16.97 -8.07 4.67
N ASP A 155 17.88 -7.21 5.12
CA ASP A 155 17.97 -5.84 4.64
C ASP A 155 19.42 -5.36 4.63
N TYR A 156 19.74 -4.49 3.67
CA TYR A 156 20.97 -3.71 3.71
C TYR A 156 20.70 -2.43 4.49
N ALA A 157 20.86 -2.49 5.82
CA ALA A 157 20.61 -1.35 6.70
C ALA A 157 21.83 -0.42 6.76
N PRO A 158 21.69 0.87 6.37
CA PRO A 158 22.76 1.84 6.57
C PRO A 158 23.10 1.98 8.06
N ARG A 159 24.33 2.35 8.38
CA ARG A 159 24.81 2.51 9.77
C ARG A 159 23.89 3.41 10.63
N LYS A 160 23.33 4.46 10.04
CA LYS A 160 22.36 5.35 10.70
C LYS A 160 21.09 4.60 11.16
N MET A 161 20.54 3.75 10.30
CA MET A 161 19.34 2.96 10.60
C MET A 161 19.61 1.91 11.67
N ILE A 162 20.79 1.28 11.65
CA ILE A 162 21.23 0.36 12.71
C ILE A 162 21.26 1.07 14.06
N GLU A 163 21.74 2.31 14.09
CA GLU A 163 21.78 3.11 15.33
C GLU A 163 20.37 3.48 15.81
N GLU A 164 19.46 3.83 14.89
CA GLU A 164 18.05 4.05 15.22
C GLU A 164 17.39 2.79 15.82
N TYR A 165 17.67 1.60 15.29
CA TYR A 165 17.21 0.34 15.89
C TYR A 165 17.75 0.14 17.30
N ARG A 166 19.06 0.33 17.52
CA ARG A 166 19.68 0.17 18.84
C ARG A 166 19.08 1.10 19.87
N GLN A 167 18.82 2.35 19.50
CA GLN A 167 18.17 3.32 20.38
C GLN A 167 16.73 2.93 20.73
N ALA A 168 16.00 2.29 19.81
CA ALA A 168 14.64 1.83 20.06
C ALA A 168 14.58 0.62 21.01
N VAL A 169 15.56 -0.30 20.93
CA VAL A 169 15.59 -1.53 21.77
C VAL A 169 15.71 -1.21 23.28
N GLY A 170 16.26 -0.05 23.66
CA GLY A 170 16.41 0.38 25.05
C GLY A 170 15.29 1.27 25.62
N GLN A 171 14.36 1.73 24.79
CA GLN A 171 13.33 2.70 25.20
C GLN A 171 11.94 2.07 25.06
N LYS A 172 11.29 1.78 26.19
CA LYS A 172 9.99 1.08 26.23
C LYS A 172 8.88 1.76 25.41
N ASP A 173 8.97 3.07 25.23
CA ASP A 173 7.97 3.87 24.53
C ASP A 173 8.36 4.23 23.08
N LYS A 174 9.57 3.86 22.64
CA LYS A 174 10.07 4.18 21.30
C LYS A 174 9.92 2.97 20.39
N TYR A 175 8.94 3.01 19.50
CA TYR A 175 8.75 2.01 18.45
C TYR A 175 9.40 2.47 17.15
N PHE A 176 10.10 1.57 16.47
CA PHE A 176 10.56 1.81 15.11
C PHE A 176 9.39 1.57 14.14
N LYS A 177 9.06 2.58 13.33
CA LYS A 177 7.98 2.49 12.35
C LYS A 177 8.53 2.52 10.93
N TRP A 178 8.21 1.48 10.17
CA TRP A 178 8.47 1.46 8.74
C TRP A 178 7.34 2.17 8.01
N LEU A 179 7.69 3.23 7.28
CA LEU A 179 6.75 3.93 6.40
C LEU A 179 6.38 3.11 5.15
N PRO A 180 7.31 2.44 4.43
CA PRO A 180 6.96 1.61 3.30
C PRO A 180 6.43 0.23 3.73
N PHE A 181 5.81 -0.50 2.80
CA PHE A 181 5.46 -1.90 3.05
C PHE A 181 6.71 -2.75 3.25
N VAL A 182 6.69 -3.59 4.28
CA VAL A 182 7.82 -4.43 4.66
C VAL A 182 7.57 -5.87 4.25
N SER A 183 8.44 -6.42 3.40
CA SER A 183 8.46 -7.84 3.10
C SER A 183 9.17 -8.60 4.22
N THR A 184 8.56 -9.69 4.69
CA THR A 184 9.11 -10.57 5.71
C THR A 184 8.87 -12.04 5.33
N SER A 185 9.67 -12.94 5.89
CA SER A 185 9.54 -14.39 5.75
C SER A 185 9.39 -15.07 7.10
N MET A 186 8.74 -16.22 7.15
CA MET A 186 8.78 -17.09 8.33
C MET A 186 10.10 -17.87 8.41
N ASP A 187 10.76 -18.06 7.27
CA ASP A 187 12.01 -18.78 7.17
C ASP A 187 13.18 -17.83 7.39
N ARG A 188 14.07 -18.23 8.30
CA ARG A 188 15.36 -17.58 8.49
C ARG A 188 16.31 -18.14 7.43
N LEU A 189 16.37 -17.46 6.29
CA LEU A 189 17.41 -17.70 5.28
C LEU A 189 18.78 -17.20 5.80
#